data_AF-A0A535KIG8-F1
#
_entry.id   AF-A0A535KIG8-F1
#
_cell.length_a   1.000
_cell.length_b   1.000
_cell.length_c   1.000
_cell.angle_alpha   90.00
_cell.angle_beta   90.00
_cell.angle_gamma   90.00
#
_symmetry.space_group_name_H-M   'P 1'
#
loop_
_entity.id
_entity.type
_entity.pdbx_description
1 polymer ?
#
loop_
_entity_poly.entity_id
_entity_poly.type
_entity_poly.pdbx_seq_one_letter_code
_entity_poly.pdbx_strand_id
1 'polypeptide(L)'
;LEAINDIYNHYVVETHVTFDEQPISMEGRREWFSHYAETGRHRLMVATEGGQVAGYASSSRFRPKAGYLTSVETSVYLVPDAAGKGAGTKLYAELFKSLEGEDLHRAYAGIALPNPAS
;
A
#
# COMPACT_ATOMS: atom_id res chain seq x y z
N LEU A 1 -0.22 13.50 1.80
CA LEU A 1 0.32 12.56 2.80
C LEU A 1 -0.60 12.40 4.00
N GLU A 2 -1.16 13.47 4.55
CA GLU A 2 -2.11 13.41 5.68
C GLU A 2 -3.28 12.45 5.42
N ALA A 3 -4.02 12.62 4.33
CA ALA A 3 -5.11 11.71 3.96
C ALA A 3 -4.69 10.23 3.80
N ILE A 4 -3.46 9.96 3.35
CA ILE A 4 -2.91 8.59 3.27
C ILE A 4 -2.70 8.03 4.68
N ASN A 5 -2.20 8.86 5.60
CA ASN A 5 -2.00 8.49 6.98
C ASN A 5 -3.32 8.22 7.70
N ASP A 6 -4.34 9.05 7.44
CA ASP A 6 -5.66 8.90 8.03
C ASP A 6 -6.33 7.60 7.59
N ILE A 7 -6.23 7.27 6.29
CA ILE A 7 -6.70 5.97 5.77
C ILE A 7 -6.02 4.82 6.52
N TYR A 8 -4.68 4.82 6.63
CA TYR A 8 -3.97 3.74 7.30
C TYR A 8 -4.32 3.64 8.79
N ASN A 9 -4.32 4.78 9.48
CA ASN A 9 -4.57 4.83 10.92
C ASN A 9 -6.01 4.44 11.28
N HIS A 10 -6.98 4.64 10.38
CA HIS A 10 -8.31 4.05 10.55
C HIS A 10 -8.22 2.52 10.68
N TYR A 11 -7.49 1.83 9.78
CA TYR A 11 -7.35 0.38 9.86
C TYR A 11 -6.53 -0.09 11.07
N VAL A 12 -5.56 0.71 11.53
CA VAL A 12 -4.80 0.44 12.78
C VAL A 12 -5.72 0.42 14.00
N VAL A 13 -6.64 1.39 14.08
CA VAL A 13 -7.50 1.55 15.27
C VAL A 13 -8.71 0.62 15.23
N GLU A 14 -9.29 0.41 14.04
CA GLU A 14 -10.62 -0.20 13.92
C GLU A 14 -10.59 -1.68 13.48
N THR A 15 -9.43 -2.22 13.07
CA THR A 15 -9.39 -3.54 12.43
C THR A 15 -8.14 -4.36 12.76
N HIS A 16 -8.10 -5.61 12.28
CA HIS A 16 -6.95 -6.50 12.40
C HIS A 16 -6.20 -6.69 11.06
N VAL A 17 -6.50 -5.88 10.03
CA VAL A 17 -5.94 -6.05 8.69
C VAL A 17 -4.52 -5.51 8.56
N THR A 18 -4.09 -4.71 9.54
CA THR A 18 -2.69 -4.39 9.81
C THR A 18 -2.37 -4.80 11.25
N PHE A 19 -1.10 -5.04 11.52
CA PHE A 19 -0.61 -5.47 12.84
C PHE A 19 0.12 -4.35 13.59
N ASP A 20 0.13 -3.12 13.06
CA ASP A 20 0.51 -1.97 13.86
C ASP A 20 -0.53 -1.76 14.98
N GLU A 21 -0.07 -1.63 16.21
CA GLU A 21 -0.93 -1.48 17.39
C GLU A 21 -1.21 0.00 17.75
N GLN A 22 -0.43 0.93 17.20
CA GLN A 22 -0.51 2.35 17.50
C GLN A 22 -0.55 3.18 16.20
N PRO A 23 -1.36 4.27 16.14
CA PRO A 23 -1.42 5.12 14.97
C PRO A 23 -0.03 5.64 14.55
N ILE A 24 0.22 5.64 13.26
CA ILE A 24 1.47 6.14 12.68
C ILE A 24 1.48 7.67 12.74
N SER A 25 2.56 8.23 13.29
CA SER A 25 2.76 9.67 13.33
C SER A 25 3.03 10.24 11.93
N MET A 26 2.79 11.54 11.74
CA MET A 26 3.12 12.19 10.47
C MET A 26 4.64 12.23 10.20
N GLU A 27 5.48 12.08 11.22
CA GLU A 27 6.93 11.90 11.03
C GLU A 27 7.23 10.52 10.46
N GLY A 28 6.72 9.46 11.08
CA GLY A 28 6.88 8.09 10.57
C GLY A 28 6.28 7.92 9.16
N ARG A 29 5.16 8.58 8.87
CA ARG A 29 4.58 8.57 7.52
C ARG A 29 5.46 9.26 6.48
N ARG A 30 6.18 10.33 6.85
CA ARG A 30 7.15 10.98 5.94
C ARG A 30 8.37 10.11 5.69
N GLU A 31 8.87 9.43 6.73
CA GLU A 31 9.94 8.45 6.58
C GLU A 31 9.51 7.32 5.64
N TRP A 32 8.35 6.70 5.89
CA TRP A 32 7.76 5.69 5.00
C TRP A 32 7.65 6.17 3.55
N PHE A 33 7.17 7.41 3.33
CA PHE A 33 7.03 7.97 2.00
C PHE A 33 8.37 8.17 1.28
N SER A 34 9.44 8.45 2.01
CA SER A 34 10.78 8.66 1.45
C SER A 34 11.38 7.41 0.77
N HIS A 35 10.80 6.23 1.03
CA HIS A 35 11.24 4.98 0.42
C HIS A 35 10.70 4.75 -1.01
N TYR A 36 9.75 5.58 -1.47
CA TYR A 36 9.15 5.47 -2.79
C TYR A 36 9.79 6.42 -3.79
N ALA A 37 9.83 5.99 -5.05
CA ALA A 37 10.36 6.78 -6.15
C ALA A 37 9.53 6.60 -7.44
N GLU A 38 9.79 7.46 -8.42
CA GLU A 38 9.18 7.38 -9.76
C GLU A 38 9.77 6.24 -10.62
N THR A 39 10.97 5.77 -10.30
CA THR A 39 11.63 4.58 -10.91
C THR A 39 12.05 3.57 -9.84
N GLY A 40 12.31 2.31 -10.19
CA GLY A 40 12.63 1.24 -9.25
C GLY A 40 11.42 0.45 -8.74
N ARG A 41 11.71 -0.54 -7.88
CA ARG A 41 10.74 -1.54 -7.40
C ARG A 41 9.77 -1.02 -6.33
N HIS A 42 10.07 0.12 -5.70
CA HIS A 42 9.27 0.67 -4.61
C HIS A 42 8.44 1.85 -5.09
N ARG A 43 7.14 1.61 -5.27
CA ARG A 43 6.17 2.53 -5.86
C ARG A 43 5.04 2.82 -4.90
N LEU A 44 4.42 3.98 -5.06
CA LEU A 44 3.19 4.36 -4.35
C LEU A 44 2.21 4.98 -5.35
N MET A 45 1.08 4.32 -5.56
CA MET A 45 -0.03 4.82 -6.37
C MET A 45 -1.12 5.35 -5.45
N VAL A 46 -1.73 6.48 -5.84
CA VAL A 46 -2.80 7.12 -5.07
C VAL A 46 -4.01 7.29 -5.98
N ALA A 47 -5.16 6.78 -5.55
CA ALA A 47 -6.43 6.99 -6.23
C ALA A 47 -7.09 8.27 -5.69
N THR A 48 -7.61 9.10 -6.59
CA THR A 48 -8.38 10.28 -6.23
C THR A 48 -9.78 10.23 -6.84
N GLU A 49 -10.77 10.71 -6.10
CA GLU A 49 -12.16 10.86 -6.54
C GLU A 49 -12.66 12.22 -6.06
N GLY A 50 -13.15 13.06 -6.98
CA GLY A 50 -13.60 14.42 -6.64
C GLY A 50 -12.51 15.32 -6.01
N GLY A 51 -11.23 15.07 -6.32
CA GLY A 51 -10.10 15.79 -5.72
C GLY A 51 -9.71 15.31 -4.32
N GLN A 52 -10.37 14.30 -3.78
CA GLN A 52 -10.06 13.68 -2.48
C GLN A 52 -9.34 12.35 -2.68
N VAL A 53 -8.49 11.96 -1.73
CA VAL A 53 -7.82 10.65 -1.77
C VAL A 53 -8.82 9.56 -1.42
N ALA A 54 -9.02 8.61 -2.33
CA ALA A 54 -9.93 7.47 -2.16
C ALA A 54 -9.21 6.19 -1.69
N GLY A 55 -7.88 6.15 -1.81
CA GLY A 55 -7.08 5.00 -1.43
C GLY A 55 -5.68 5.08 -2.02
N TYR A 56 -4.84 4.11 -1.64
CA TYR A 56 -3.50 3.96 -2.19
C TYR A 56 -3.11 2.49 -2.27
N ALA A 57 -2.16 2.20 -3.15
CA ALA A 57 -1.45 0.92 -3.18
C ALA A 57 0.05 1.16 -3.27
N SER A 58 0.84 0.33 -2.61
CA SER A 58 2.30 0.46 -2.62
C SER A 58 2.99 -0.87 -2.86
N SER A 59 4.23 -0.79 -3.35
CA SER A 59 5.21 -1.88 -3.34
C SER A 59 6.39 -1.45 -2.47
N SER A 60 6.70 -2.24 -1.44
CA SER A 60 7.72 -1.94 -0.43
C SER A 60 8.69 -3.12 -0.30
N ARG A 61 9.81 -2.91 0.39
CA ARG A 61 10.80 -3.97 0.62
C ARG A 61 10.15 -5.14 1.38
N PHE A 62 10.20 -6.35 0.82
CA PHE A 62 9.59 -7.52 1.46
C PHE A 62 10.32 -7.95 2.74
N ARG A 63 11.63 -8.23 2.65
CA ARG A 63 12.44 -8.72 3.77
C ARG A 63 13.88 -8.20 3.69
N PRO A 64 14.61 -8.13 4.82
CA PRO A 64 15.91 -7.49 4.84
C PRO A 64 17.04 -8.30 4.20
N LYS A 65 16.90 -9.64 4.12
CA LYS A 65 17.97 -10.51 3.58
C LYS A 65 18.15 -10.26 2.08
N ALA A 66 19.41 -10.23 1.63
CA ALA A 66 19.78 -9.90 0.24
C ALA A 66 19.09 -10.79 -0.82
N GLY A 67 18.79 -12.05 -0.50
CA GLY A 67 18.06 -12.95 -1.40
C GLY A 67 16.62 -12.51 -1.74
N TYR A 68 16.05 -11.56 -0.99
CA TYR A 68 14.73 -10.98 -1.27
C TYR A 68 14.82 -9.61 -1.96
N LEU A 69 15.99 -9.19 -2.43
CA LEU A 69 16.18 -7.84 -2.99
C LEU A 69 15.23 -7.56 -4.16
N THR A 70 14.99 -8.55 -5.02
CA THR A 70 14.05 -8.47 -6.16
C THR A 70 12.62 -8.85 -5.78
N SER A 71 12.31 -8.98 -4.49
CA SER A 71 10.97 -9.27 -3.97
C SER A 71 10.38 -8.05 -3.26
N VAL A 72 9.12 -7.75 -3.53
CA VAL A 72 8.38 -6.67 -2.88
C VAL A 72 7.19 -7.21 -2.11
N GLU A 73 6.83 -6.51 -1.05
CA GLU A 73 5.52 -6.64 -0.42
C GLU A 73 4.61 -5.57 -0.99
N THR A 74 3.38 -5.94 -1.30
CA THR A 74 2.36 -4.99 -1.77
C THR A 74 1.25 -4.85 -0.75
N SER A 75 0.74 -3.64 -0.63
CA SER A 75 -0.41 -3.33 0.23
C SER A 75 -1.37 -2.43 -0.53
N VAL A 76 -2.65 -2.55 -0.22
CA VAL A 76 -3.70 -1.66 -0.72
C VAL A 76 -4.62 -1.27 0.44
N TYR A 77 -4.90 0.03 0.56
CA TYR A 77 -5.83 0.56 1.55
C TYR A 77 -6.74 1.57 0.88
N LEU A 78 -8.05 1.44 1.14
CA LEU A 78 -9.08 2.32 0.60
C LEU A 78 -9.74 3.09 1.75
N VAL A 79 -10.34 4.23 1.47
CA VAL A 79 -11.26 4.84 2.45
C VAL A 79 -12.37 3.82 2.80
N PRO A 80 -12.89 3.81 4.05
CA PRO A 80 -13.80 2.76 4.53
C PRO A 80 -15.02 2.52 3.61
N ASP A 81 -15.57 3.59 3.04
CA ASP A 81 -16.76 3.54 2.18
C ASP A 81 -16.48 3.16 0.71
N ALA A 82 -15.21 2.91 0.34
CA ALA A 82 -14.79 2.58 -1.01
C ALA A 82 -14.57 1.07 -1.26
N ALA A 83 -14.67 0.23 -0.22
CA ALA A 83 -14.54 -1.21 -0.35
C ALA A 83 -15.61 -1.81 -1.30
N GLY A 84 -15.24 -2.86 -2.04
CA GLY A 84 -16.16 -3.57 -2.94
C GLY A 84 -16.54 -2.87 -4.25
N LYS A 85 -16.00 -1.66 -4.52
CA LYS A 85 -16.31 -0.87 -5.73
C LYS A 85 -15.25 -0.97 -6.84
N GLY A 86 -14.31 -1.91 -6.72
CA GLY A 86 -13.25 -2.15 -7.71
C GLY A 86 -12.07 -1.16 -7.68
N ALA A 87 -12.05 -0.20 -6.75
CA ALA A 87 -10.95 0.75 -6.61
C ALA A 87 -9.60 0.08 -6.31
N GLY A 88 -9.59 -0.94 -5.44
CA GLY A 88 -8.39 -1.72 -5.12
C GLY A 88 -7.81 -2.43 -6.36
N THR A 89 -8.67 -3.02 -7.20
CA THR A 89 -8.25 -3.64 -8.46
C THR A 89 -7.61 -2.62 -9.41
N LYS A 90 -8.18 -1.42 -9.55
CA LYS A 90 -7.62 -0.35 -10.39
C LYS A 90 -6.27 0.13 -9.87
N LEU A 91 -6.14 0.31 -8.55
CA LEU A 91 -4.88 0.68 -7.90
C LEU A 91 -3.80 -0.37 -8.14
N TYR A 92 -4.12 -1.65 -7.99
CA TYR A 92 -3.17 -2.74 -8.28
C TYR A 92 -2.79 -2.81 -9.75
N ALA A 93 -3.74 -2.62 -10.66
CA ALA A 93 -3.46 -2.60 -12.10
C ALA A 93 -2.44 -1.51 -12.46
N GLU A 94 -2.62 -0.29 -11.93
CA GLU A 94 -1.66 0.80 -12.17
C GLU A 94 -0.32 0.57 -11.47
N LEU A 95 -0.34 0.02 -10.24
CA LEU A 95 0.89 -0.32 -9.52
C LEU A 95 1.73 -1.33 -10.31
N PHE A 96 1.13 -2.44 -10.75
CA PHE A 96 1.85 -3.47 -11.50
C PHE A 96 2.31 -2.99 -12.86
N LYS A 97 1.50 -2.19 -13.56
CA LYS A 97 1.92 -1.53 -14.80
C LYS A 97 3.14 -0.62 -14.57
N SER A 98 3.18 0.13 -13.47
CA SER A 98 4.31 1.02 -13.13
C SER A 98 5.61 0.27 -12.75
N LEU A 99 5.51 -1.04 -12.50
CA LEU A 99 6.60 -1.93 -12.17
C LEU A 99 7.06 -2.78 -13.38
N GLU A 100 6.38 -2.65 -14.53
CA GLU A 100 6.80 -3.34 -15.75
C GLU A 100 8.21 -2.89 -16.17
N GLY A 101 9.09 -3.86 -16.43
CA GLY A 101 10.49 -3.60 -16.81
C GLY A 101 11.43 -3.33 -15.64
N GLU A 102 10.93 -3.21 -14.41
CA GLU A 102 11.77 -3.15 -13.21
C GLU A 102 12.36 -4.53 -12.87
N ASP A 103 13.49 -4.56 -12.16
CA ASP A 103 14.14 -5.77 -11.65
C ASP A 103 13.34 -6.40 -10.48
N LEU A 104 12.11 -6.83 -10.76
CA LEU A 104 11.18 -7.40 -9.79
C LEU A 104 10.87 -8.84 -10.18
N HIS A 105 11.16 -9.77 -9.26
CA HIS A 105 10.91 -11.19 -9.45
C HIS A 105 9.54 -11.61 -8.87
N ARG A 106 9.17 -11.11 -7.68
CA ARG A 106 7.93 -11.51 -6.99
C ARG A 106 7.32 -10.37 -6.17
N ALA A 107 5.99 -10.32 -6.17
CA ALA A 107 5.19 -9.51 -5.26
C ALA A 107 4.49 -10.43 -4.26
N TYR A 108 4.50 -10.05 -2.98
CA TYR A 108 3.84 -10.74 -1.89
C TYR A 108 2.74 -9.83 -1.32
N ALA A 109 1.57 -10.39 -1.01
CA ALA A 109 0.52 -9.69 -0.28
C ALA A 109 0.16 -10.52 0.95
N GLY A 110 0.22 -9.90 2.13
CA GLY A 110 -0.27 -10.47 3.36
C GLY A 110 -1.74 -10.13 3.55
N ILE A 111 -2.59 -11.12 3.77
CA ILE A 111 -4.03 -10.93 4.02
C ILE A 111 -4.34 -11.51 5.39
N ALA A 112 -4.75 -10.66 6.32
CA ALA A 112 -5.29 -11.11 7.59
C ALA A 112 -6.64 -11.81 7.36
N LEU A 113 -6.82 -12.99 7.94
CA LEU A 113 -8.05 -13.77 7.79
C LEU A 113 -8.91 -13.65 9.06
N PRO A 114 -10.25 -13.59 8.92
CA PRO A 114 -11.01 -13.74 7.68
C PRO A 114 -11.15 -12.43 6.87
N ASN A 115 -10.91 -12.48 5.56
CA ASN A 115 -11.13 -11.34 4.66
C ASN A 115 -11.48 -11.82 3.23
N PRO A 116 -12.74 -12.20 2.96
CA PRO A 116 -13.15 -12.77 1.67
C PRO A 116 -13.17 -11.78 0.51
N ALA A 117 -13.11 -10.47 0.78
CA ALA A 117 -13.17 -9.43 -0.24
C ALA A 117 -11.79 -9.07 -0.82
N SER A 118 -10.71 -9.53 -0.18
CA SER A 118 -9.33 -9.22 -0.54
C SER A 118 -8.70 -10.22 -1.51
#